data_AF-R7VI11-F1
#
_entry.id   AF-R7VI11-F1
#
_cell.length_a   1.000
_cell.length_b   1.000
_cell.length_c   1.000
_cell.angle_alpha   90.00
_cell.angle_beta   90.00
_cell.angle_gamma   90.00
#
_symmetry.space_group_name_H-M   'P 1'
#
loop_
_entity.id
_entity.type
_entity.pdbx_description
1 polymer ?
#
loop_
_entity_poly.entity_id
_entity_poly.type
_entity_poly.pdbx_seq_one_letter_code
_entity_poly.pdbx_strand_id
1 'polypeptide(L)'
;MNVKQITEAVQSGDFFGFIQCDIHVPLHLRAVFEEMTPIFKNATIKFEDIGPFMQNYMERNNISKNPRRSLIGSYKGDGILLASPLLSWYLNHGLVVTDIQLIIEYEPAACFRNFGDQVSTARRQGDFNPDHAILAETFKLQGNSSYGKTLENKKRHRDLKYCDETKADELINSPLFSSISHLNENVFEIESFKKKIPLDLPIQIGLWVYNMAKLKMLQFAYDLLKNYISPADYEYCEMDTDSAYLALSGGN
;
A
#
# COMPACT_ATOMS: atom_id res chain seq x y z
N MET A 1 -8.23 12.39 24.94
CA MET A 1 -6.82 12.01 25.21
C MET A 1 -5.93 12.98 24.49
N ASN A 2 -4.80 13.37 25.10
CA ASN A 2 -3.79 14.20 24.43
C ASN A 2 -2.93 13.32 23.51
N VAL A 3 -2.43 13.86 22.40
CA VAL A 3 -1.51 13.18 21.45
C VAL A 3 -0.42 12.41 22.19
N LYS A 4 0.21 13.04 23.19
CA LYS A 4 1.27 12.43 24.00
C LYS A 4 0.85 11.10 24.66
N GLN A 5 -0.35 11.06 25.26
CA GLN A 5 -0.84 9.86 25.93
C GLN A 5 -1.07 8.71 24.94
N ILE A 6 -1.58 9.02 23.75
CA ILE A 6 -1.82 8.04 22.69
C ILE A 6 -0.49 7.51 22.15
N THR A 7 0.47 8.39 21.87
CA THR A 7 1.78 7.97 21.37
C THR A 7 2.53 7.12 22.40
N GLU A 8 2.42 7.44 23.70
CA GLU A 8 2.99 6.63 24.78
C GLU A 8 2.32 5.23 24.86
N ALA A 9 0.99 5.14 24.71
CA ALA A 9 0.27 3.87 24.66
C ALA A 9 0.68 3.01 23.45
N VAL A 10 0.93 3.65 22.29
CA VAL A 10 1.42 2.95 21.08
C VAL A 10 2.84 2.42 21.28
N GLN A 11 3.73 3.18 21.91
CA GLN A 11 5.13 2.77 22.12
C GLN A 11 5.27 1.68 23.19
N SER A 12 4.45 1.75 24.25
CA SER A 12 4.40 0.73 25.31
C SER A 12 3.73 -0.57 24.88
N GLY A 13 2.95 -0.55 23.79
CA GLY A 13 2.19 -1.70 23.31
C GLY A 13 0.80 -1.85 23.95
N ASP A 14 0.38 -0.88 24.77
CA ASP A 14 -0.94 -0.84 25.41
C ASP A 14 -2.08 -0.54 24.42
N PHE A 15 -1.76 -0.01 23.24
CA PHE A 15 -2.73 0.24 22.17
C PHE A 15 -2.55 -0.72 20.99
N PHE A 16 -3.64 -1.36 20.58
CA PHE A 16 -3.70 -2.17 19.36
C PHE A 16 -4.82 -1.68 18.44
N GLY A 17 -4.44 -1.24 17.24
CA GLY A 17 -5.38 -0.62 16.33
C GLY A 17 -4.75 0.26 15.26
N PHE A 18 -5.56 1.16 14.70
CA PHE A 18 -5.13 2.19 13.75
C PHE A 18 -5.29 3.59 14.31
N ILE A 19 -4.38 4.48 13.93
CA ILE A 19 -4.44 5.91 14.23
C ILE A 19 -4.32 6.67 12.92
N GLN A 20 -5.24 7.59 12.66
CA GLN A 20 -5.11 8.60 11.62
C GLN A 20 -4.46 9.83 12.24
N CYS A 21 -3.30 10.23 11.72
CA CYS A 21 -2.54 11.33 12.27
C CYS A 21 -1.74 12.12 11.23
N ASP A 22 -1.32 13.31 11.64
CA ASP A 22 -0.25 14.07 10.99
C ASP A 22 1.07 13.69 11.64
N ILE A 23 2.07 13.35 10.83
CA ILE A 23 3.38 12.88 11.29
C ILE A 23 4.50 13.43 10.41
N HIS A 24 5.64 13.74 11.01
CA HIS A 24 6.81 14.20 10.27
C HIS A 24 8.14 13.72 10.86
N VAL A 25 9.16 13.71 10.02
CA VAL A 25 10.56 13.54 10.40
C VAL A 25 11.14 14.91 10.80
N PRO A 26 11.60 15.08 12.06
CA PRO A 26 12.30 16.29 12.49
C PRO A 26 13.51 16.62 11.61
N LEU A 27 13.82 17.90 11.43
CA LEU A 27 14.91 18.36 10.54
C LEU A 27 16.24 17.67 10.82
N HIS A 28 16.61 17.52 12.09
CA HIS A 28 17.88 16.90 12.50
C HIS A 28 17.96 15.39 12.21
N LEU A 29 16.84 14.73 11.93
CA LEU A 29 16.80 13.32 11.55
C LEU A 29 16.66 13.11 10.04
N ARG A 30 16.54 14.15 9.22
CA ARG A 30 16.35 13.94 7.77
C ARG A 30 17.53 13.23 7.12
N ALA A 31 18.76 13.57 7.50
CA ALA A 31 19.97 12.88 7.03
C ALA A 31 19.97 11.38 7.43
N VAL A 32 19.31 11.00 8.53
CA VAL A 32 19.19 9.60 8.93
C VAL A 32 18.33 8.81 7.94
N PHE A 33 17.33 9.45 7.32
CA PHE A 33 16.37 8.83 6.41
C PHE A 33 16.47 9.32 4.96
N GLU A 34 17.62 9.87 4.57
CA GLU A 34 17.79 10.47 3.24
C GLU A 34 17.74 9.43 2.13
N GLU A 35 18.31 8.25 2.40
CA GLU A 35 18.34 7.11 1.50
C GLU A 35 16.93 6.66 1.12
N MET A 36 16.02 6.64 2.10
CA MET A 36 14.66 6.15 1.91
C MET A 36 13.69 6.84 2.87
N THR A 37 13.13 7.96 2.43
CA THR A 37 12.19 8.72 3.26
C THR A 37 11.02 7.84 3.77
N PRO A 38 10.72 7.87 5.09
CA PRO A 38 10.08 6.72 5.73
C PRO A 38 8.55 6.74 5.66
N ILE A 39 7.93 7.88 5.30
CA ILE A 39 6.47 8.03 5.25
C ILE A 39 5.97 7.91 3.81
N PHE A 40 5.31 6.82 3.49
CA PHE A 40 4.78 6.59 2.14
C PHE A 40 3.39 7.20 1.95
N LYS A 41 3.22 8.05 0.95
CA LYS A 41 1.94 8.68 0.61
C LYS A 41 1.75 8.88 -0.88
N ASN A 42 0.49 8.97 -1.31
CA ASN A 42 0.17 9.42 -2.66
C ASN A 42 0.23 10.95 -2.70
N ALA A 43 0.98 11.50 -3.64
CA ALA A 43 1.07 12.93 -3.89
C ALA A 43 0.95 13.22 -5.40
N THR A 44 0.44 14.41 -5.72
CA THR A 44 0.50 14.91 -7.10
C THR A 44 1.86 15.55 -7.30
N ILE A 45 2.67 14.95 -8.16
CA ILE A 45 4.03 15.38 -8.48
C ILE A 45 3.97 16.20 -9.77
N LYS A 46 4.48 17.42 -9.70
CA LYS A 46 4.66 18.30 -10.85
C LYS A 46 6.08 18.16 -11.41
N PHE A 47 6.28 18.64 -12.63
CA PHE A 47 7.61 18.68 -13.25
C PHE A 47 8.64 19.46 -12.43
N GLU A 48 8.22 20.52 -11.73
CA GLU A 48 9.08 21.33 -10.84
C GLU A 48 9.50 20.60 -9.55
N ASP A 49 8.78 19.54 -9.15
CA ASP A 49 9.05 18.81 -7.90
C ASP A 49 10.14 17.73 -8.04
N ILE A 50 10.52 17.38 -9.27
CA ILE A 50 11.48 16.31 -9.57
C ILE A 50 12.88 16.87 -9.84
N GLY A 51 13.92 16.10 -9.50
CA GLY A 51 15.31 16.53 -9.65
C GLY A 51 15.72 16.79 -11.10
N PRO A 52 16.75 17.64 -11.34
CA PRO A 52 17.20 18.04 -12.67
C PRO A 52 17.54 16.86 -13.59
N PHE A 53 18.07 15.77 -13.03
CA PHE A 53 18.34 14.54 -13.78
C PHE A 53 17.06 13.97 -14.41
N MET A 54 15.99 13.81 -13.62
CA MET A 54 14.72 13.27 -14.08
C MET A 54 13.99 14.24 -15.02
N GLN A 55 14.12 15.55 -14.80
CA GLN A 55 13.60 16.56 -15.73
C GLN A 55 14.24 16.42 -17.12
N ASN A 56 15.58 16.35 -17.18
CA ASN A 56 16.32 16.14 -18.43
C ASN A 56 15.97 14.79 -19.09
N TYR A 57 15.82 13.73 -18.30
CA TYR A 57 15.40 12.42 -18.79
C TYR A 57 14.01 12.48 -19.44
N MET A 58 13.04 13.13 -18.80
CA MET A 58 11.69 13.29 -19.34
C MET A 58 11.69 14.07 -20.65
N GLU A 59 12.47 15.15 -20.75
CA GLU A 59 12.60 15.94 -21.97
C GLU A 59 13.20 15.16 -23.13
N ARG A 60 14.32 14.44 -22.87
CA ARG A 60 15.00 13.62 -23.88
C ARG A 60 14.11 12.51 -24.43
N ASN A 61 13.21 11.97 -23.61
CA ASN A 61 12.35 10.83 -23.96
C ASN A 61 10.91 11.25 -24.31
N ASN A 62 10.63 12.54 -24.49
CA ASN A 62 9.29 13.07 -24.78
C ASN A 62 8.20 12.57 -23.80
N ILE A 63 8.55 12.42 -22.52
CA ILE A 63 7.63 12.00 -21.48
C ILE A 63 6.77 13.20 -21.06
N SER A 64 5.47 12.97 -20.89
CA SER A 64 4.52 14.02 -20.49
C SER A 64 4.93 14.73 -19.19
N LYS A 65 4.92 16.07 -19.23
CA LYS A 65 5.20 16.96 -18.09
C LYS A 65 3.96 17.24 -17.23
N ASN A 66 2.82 16.64 -17.56
CA ASN A 66 1.58 16.86 -16.83
C ASN A 66 1.71 16.35 -15.38
N PRO A 67 1.15 17.08 -14.40
CA PRO A 67 1.11 16.61 -13.03
C PRO A 67 0.52 15.21 -12.93
N ARG A 68 1.19 14.33 -12.18
CA ARG A 68 0.79 12.93 -12.03
C ARG A 68 0.67 12.54 -10.57
N ARG A 69 -0.34 11.73 -10.25
CA ARG A 69 -0.50 11.18 -8.90
C ARG A 69 0.40 9.95 -8.77
N SER A 70 1.32 9.97 -7.82
CA SER A 70 2.31 8.91 -7.60
C SER A 70 2.43 8.59 -6.11
N LEU A 71 2.75 7.32 -5.81
CA LEU A 71 3.20 6.93 -4.48
C LEU A 71 4.65 7.39 -4.31
N ILE A 72 4.93 8.11 -3.23
CA ILE A 72 6.26 8.62 -2.90
C ILE A 72 6.60 8.28 -1.45
N GLY A 73 7.90 8.21 -1.16
CA GLY A 73 8.40 8.43 0.20
C GLY A 73 8.37 9.93 0.52
N SER A 74 8.19 10.27 1.80
CA SER A 74 8.13 11.64 2.27
C SER A 74 8.65 11.77 3.70
N TYR A 75 9.07 12.98 4.06
CA TYR A 75 9.36 13.37 5.44
C TYR A 75 8.11 13.81 6.21
N LYS A 76 6.94 13.89 5.57
CA LYS A 76 5.69 14.32 6.21
C LYS A 76 4.49 13.55 5.66
N GLY A 77 3.58 13.13 6.52
CA GLY A 77 2.25 12.63 6.18
C GLY A 77 1.18 13.46 6.88
N ASP A 78 0.11 13.78 6.15
CA ASP A 78 -1.06 14.51 6.67
C ASP A 78 -2.27 13.57 6.61
N GLY A 79 -2.93 13.37 7.76
CA GLY A 79 -4.08 12.48 7.91
C GLY A 79 -3.82 11.04 7.46
N ILE A 80 -2.62 10.51 7.68
CA ILE A 80 -2.25 9.15 7.29
C ILE A 80 -2.77 8.14 8.31
N LEU A 81 -3.43 7.07 7.84
CA LEU A 81 -3.89 5.97 8.68
C LEU A 81 -2.78 4.93 8.87
N LEU A 82 -2.30 4.79 10.10
CA LEU A 82 -1.17 3.93 10.47
C LEU A 82 -1.60 2.85 11.44
N ALA A 83 -1.18 1.61 11.18
CA ALA A 83 -1.31 0.54 12.16
C ALA A 83 -0.33 0.78 13.31
N SER A 84 -0.77 0.47 14.53
CA SER A 84 0.00 0.65 15.77
C SER A 84 1.45 0.14 15.72
N PRO A 85 1.80 -1.03 15.15
CA PRO A 85 3.22 -1.44 15.10
C PRO A 85 4.07 -0.56 14.17
N LEU A 86 3.52 -0.09 13.05
CA LEU A 86 4.23 0.82 12.15
C LEU A 86 4.40 2.20 12.80
N LEU A 87 3.36 2.71 13.46
CA LEU A 87 3.44 3.97 14.19
C LEU A 87 4.43 3.86 15.36
N SER A 88 4.43 2.76 16.11
CA SER A 88 5.39 2.49 17.18
C SER A 88 6.83 2.54 16.67
N TRP A 89 7.10 1.90 15.52
CA TRP A 89 8.41 2.00 14.87
C TRP A 89 8.77 3.45 14.53
N TYR A 90 7.87 4.22 13.94
CA TYR A 90 8.12 5.64 13.63
C TYR A 90 8.46 6.46 14.89
N LEU A 91 7.69 6.29 15.96
CA LEU A 91 7.91 7.01 17.22
C LEU A 91 9.25 6.64 17.86
N ASN A 92 9.60 5.35 17.86
CA ASN A 92 10.88 4.86 18.38
C ASN A 92 12.09 5.35 17.55
N HIS A 93 11.86 5.71 16.29
CA HIS A 93 12.85 6.30 15.40
C HIS A 93 12.81 7.84 15.37
N GLY A 94 12.10 8.46 16.33
CA GLY A 94 12.12 9.90 16.55
C GLY A 94 11.20 10.72 15.64
N LEU A 95 10.32 10.08 14.86
CA LEU A 95 9.27 10.81 14.15
C LEU A 95 8.24 11.37 15.13
N VAL A 96 7.64 12.50 14.76
CA VAL A 96 6.76 13.28 15.64
C VAL A 96 5.37 13.34 15.06
N VAL A 97 4.39 12.84 15.83
CA VAL A 97 2.97 13.04 15.58
C VAL A 97 2.55 14.42 16.09
N THR A 98 1.89 15.22 15.25
CA THR A 98 1.46 16.59 15.58
C THR A 98 -0.03 16.72 15.81
N ASP A 99 -0.82 15.87 15.15
CA ASP A 99 -2.28 15.87 15.27
C ASP A 99 -2.84 14.45 15.11
N ILE A 100 -3.93 14.14 15.82
CA ILE A 100 -4.62 12.84 15.73
C ILE A 100 -6.08 13.11 15.41
N GLN A 101 -6.53 12.62 14.25
CA GLN A 101 -7.89 12.86 13.76
C GLN A 101 -8.83 11.69 14.04
N LEU A 102 -8.32 10.47 14.07
CA LEU A 102 -9.13 9.26 14.28
C LEU A 102 -8.32 8.19 15.01
N ILE A 103 -8.96 7.50 15.95
CA ILE A 103 -8.43 6.33 16.64
C ILE A 103 -9.42 5.19 16.46
N ILE A 104 -8.91 4.03 16.06
CA ILE A 104 -9.68 2.79 15.94
C ILE A 104 -8.95 1.73 16.75
N GLU A 105 -9.55 1.29 17.84
CA GLU A 105 -8.97 0.30 18.76
C GLU A 105 -9.60 -1.08 18.53
N TYR A 106 -8.80 -2.13 18.66
CA TYR A 106 -9.20 -3.52 18.52
C TYR A 106 -8.62 -4.38 19.63
N GLU A 107 -9.27 -5.52 19.89
CA GLU A 107 -8.68 -6.62 20.64
C GLU A 107 -7.84 -7.49 19.67
N PRO A 108 -6.52 -7.66 19.91
CA PRO A 108 -5.68 -8.46 19.02
C PRO A 108 -6.03 -9.95 19.10
N ALA A 109 -6.20 -10.59 17.93
CA ALA A 109 -6.42 -12.03 17.84
C ALA A 109 -5.61 -12.64 16.68
N ALA A 110 -4.97 -13.79 16.91
CA ALA A 110 -4.21 -14.52 15.92
C ALA A 110 -5.09 -15.47 15.07
N CYS A 111 -6.26 -15.00 14.62
CA CYS A 111 -7.28 -15.83 13.96
C CYS A 111 -6.84 -16.43 12.61
N PHE A 112 -5.80 -15.87 11.97
CA PHE A 112 -5.24 -16.38 10.71
C PHE A 112 -3.90 -17.09 10.85
N ARG A 113 -3.43 -17.38 12.07
CA ARG A 113 -2.13 -18.04 12.30
C ARG A 113 -1.98 -19.32 11.48
N ASN A 114 -2.95 -20.24 11.60
CA ASN A 114 -2.91 -21.51 10.89
C ASN A 114 -2.87 -21.34 9.37
N PHE A 115 -3.59 -20.35 8.84
CA PHE A 115 -3.57 -20.04 7.41
C PHE A 115 -2.18 -19.54 6.97
N GLY A 116 -1.61 -18.59 7.70
CA GLY A 116 -0.26 -18.09 7.43
C GLY A 116 0.79 -19.19 7.48
N ASP A 117 0.74 -20.04 8.52
CA ASP A 117 1.68 -21.15 8.71
C ASP A 117 1.60 -22.17 7.57
N GLN A 118 0.39 -22.46 7.08
CA GLN A 118 0.17 -23.34 5.93
C GLN A 118 0.78 -22.77 4.65
N VAL A 119 0.49 -21.50 4.34
CA VAL A 119 1.04 -20.82 3.15
C VAL A 119 2.57 -20.82 3.21
N SER A 120 3.17 -20.44 4.34
CA SER A 120 4.63 -20.40 4.50
C SER A 120 5.26 -21.80 4.42
N THR A 121 4.63 -22.82 5.01
CA THR A 121 5.16 -24.18 5.01
C THR A 121 5.11 -24.80 3.62
N ALA A 122 4.00 -24.65 2.90
CA ALA A 122 3.87 -25.14 1.54
C ALA A 122 4.89 -24.49 0.59
N ARG A 123 5.15 -23.18 0.75
CA ARG A 123 6.19 -22.48 -0.02
C ARG A 123 7.58 -23.05 0.23
N ARG A 124 7.97 -23.21 1.51
CA ARG A 124 9.26 -23.82 1.86
C ARG A 124 9.41 -25.22 1.26
N GLN A 125 8.35 -26.04 1.31
CA GLN A 125 8.40 -27.40 0.74
C GLN A 125 8.60 -27.40 -0.79
N GLY A 126 8.04 -26.44 -1.51
CA GLY A 126 8.28 -26.27 -2.95
C GLY A 126 9.72 -25.85 -3.28
N ASP A 127 10.36 -25.07 -2.41
CA ASP A 127 11.77 -24.68 -2.58
C ASP A 127 12.73 -25.87 -2.38
N PHE A 128 12.36 -26.82 -1.51
CA PHE A 128 13.15 -28.04 -1.25
C PHE A 128 12.89 -29.17 -2.25
N ASN A 129 11.65 -29.30 -2.76
CA ASN A 129 11.26 -30.39 -3.65
C ASN A 129 10.50 -29.85 -4.89
N PRO A 130 11.08 -29.95 -6.09
CA PRO A 130 10.45 -29.52 -7.34
C PRO A 130 9.06 -30.15 -7.60
N ASP A 131 8.80 -31.36 -7.11
CA ASP A 131 7.50 -32.03 -7.27
C ASP A 131 6.35 -31.28 -6.56
N HIS A 132 6.68 -30.44 -5.57
CA HIS A 132 5.72 -29.61 -4.85
C HIS A 132 5.60 -28.18 -5.40
N ALA A 133 6.26 -27.86 -6.53
CA ALA A 133 6.24 -26.51 -7.10
C ALA A 133 4.82 -26.01 -7.41
N ILE A 134 3.95 -26.90 -7.94
CA ILE A 134 2.54 -26.57 -8.24
C ILE A 134 1.77 -26.20 -6.97
N LEU A 135 1.99 -26.95 -5.87
CA LEU A 135 1.36 -26.65 -4.59
C LEU A 135 1.89 -25.33 -4.03
N ALA A 136 3.19 -25.09 -4.08
CA ALA A 136 3.79 -23.85 -3.61
C ALA A 136 3.24 -22.61 -4.34
N GLU A 137 3.13 -22.64 -5.67
CA GLU A 137 2.52 -21.54 -6.44
C GLU A 137 1.02 -21.40 -6.15
N THR A 138 0.29 -22.51 -5.93
CA THR A 138 -1.12 -22.47 -5.53
C THR A 138 -1.29 -21.78 -4.17
N PHE A 139 -0.48 -22.15 -3.16
CA PHE A 139 -0.55 -21.54 -1.84
C PHE A 139 -0.09 -20.09 -1.83
N LYS A 140 0.89 -19.73 -2.66
CA LYS A 140 1.29 -18.33 -2.89
C LYS A 140 0.14 -17.51 -3.47
N LEU A 141 -0.57 -18.04 -4.49
CA LEU A 141 -1.75 -17.39 -5.04
C LEU A 141 -2.87 -17.26 -3.99
N GLN A 142 -3.12 -18.30 -3.20
CA GLN A 142 -4.10 -18.25 -2.11
C GLN A 142 -3.73 -17.19 -1.07
N GLY A 143 -2.47 -17.12 -0.64
CA GLY A 143 -1.99 -16.09 0.28
C GLY A 143 -2.22 -14.69 -0.26
N ASN A 144 -1.79 -14.43 -1.49
CA ASN A 144 -1.89 -13.12 -2.12
C ASN A 144 -3.33 -12.69 -2.42
N SER A 145 -4.14 -13.60 -2.97
CA SER A 145 -5.53 -13.33 -3.31
C SER A 145 -6.41 -13.14 -2.06
N SER A 146 -6.10 -13.81 -0.96
CA SER A 146 -6.91 -13.74 0.26
C SER A 146 -6.91 -12.33 0.86
N TYR A 147 -5.73 -11.72 1.08
CA TYR A 147 -5.69 -10.34 1.57
C TYR A 147 -6.16 -9.35 0.50
N GLY A 148 -5.85 -9.61 -0.79
CA GLY A 148 -6.32 -8.78 -1.90
C GLY A 148 -7.86 -8.71 -1.96
N LYS A 149 -8.53 -9.84 -1.70
CA LYS A 149 -10.00 -9.91 -1.61
C LYS A 149 -10.55 -9.05 -0.48
N THR A 150 -9.86 -8.95 0.65
CA THR A 150 -10.32 -8.09 1.76
C THR A 150 -10.31 -6.60 1.38
N LEU A 151 -9.52 -6.19 0.39
CA LEU A 151 -9.39 -4.82 -0.10
C LEU A 151 -10.23 -4.51 -1.35
N GLU A 152 -11.04 -5.46 -1.81
CA GLU A 152 -11.83 -5.31 -3.02
C GLU A 152 -12.78 -4.11 -2.92
N ASN A 153 -12.65 -3.18 -3.87
CA ASN A 153 -13.50 -2.01 -3.95
C ASN A 153 -14.84 -2.34 -4.64
N LYS A 154 -15.80 -2.85 -3.85
CA LYS A 154 -17.15 -3.16 -4.32
C LYS A 154 -17.91 -1.96 -4.92
N LYS A 155 -17.47 -0.72 -4.68
CA LYS A 155 -18.05 0.48 -5.32
C LYS A 155 -17.76 0.57 -6.82
N ARG A 156 -16.71 -0.11 -7.29
CA ARG A 156 -16.38 -0.19 -8.73
C ARG A 156 -17.19 -1.26 -9.47
N HIS A 157 -17.89 -2.14 -8.76
CA HIS A 157 -18.71 -3.15 -9.41
C HIS A 157 -19.88 -2.48 -10.15
N ARG A 158 -20.19 -3.02 -11.31
CA ARG A 158 -21.30 -2.60 -12.17
C ARG A 158 -22.26 -3.76 -12.35
N ASP A 159 -23.51 -3.43 -12.61
CA ASP A 159 -24.48 -4.39 -13.14
C ASP A 159 -24.45 -4.28 -14.66
N LEU A 160 -24.23 -5.42 -15.33
CA LEU A 160 -24.20 -5.53 -16.78
C LEU A 160 -25.52 -6.12 -17.26
N LYS A 161 -26.10 -5.52 -18.31
CA LYS A 161 -27.28 -6.04 -19.01
C LYS A 161 -27.05 -6.00 -20.50
N TYR A 162 -27.44 -7.07 -21.18
CA TYR A 162 -27.49 -7.15 -22.63
C TYR A 162 -28.94 -7.00 -23.08
N CYS A 163 -29.21 -6.08 -24.00
CA CYS A 163 -30.56 -5.82 -24.45
C CYS A 163 -30.62 -5.25 -25.86
N ASP A 164 -31.83 -5.20 -26.43
CA ASP A 164 -32.11 -4.51 -27.68
C ASP A 164 -32.13 -2.98 -27.51
N GLU A 165 -32.29 -2.27 -28.62
CA GLU A 165 -32.32 -0.81 -28.69
C GLU A 165 -33.44 -0.21 -27.81
N THR A 166 -34.65 -0.78 -27.88
CA THR A 166 -35.81 -0.29 -27.11
C THR A 166 -35.55 -0.37 -25.62
N LYS A 167 -34.97 -1.48 -25.14
CA LYS A 167 -34.64 -1.62 -23.73
C LYS A 167 -33.40 -0.83 -23.33
N ALA A 168 -32.46 -0.62 -24.25
CA ALA A 168 -31.31 0.24 -24.03
C ALA A 168 -31.76 1.69 -23.75
N ASP A 169 -32.69 2.22 -24.54
CA ASP A 169 -33.27 3.55 -24.35
C ASP A 169 -33.93 3.69 -22.96
N GLU A 170 -34.68 2.69 -22.51
CA GLU A 170 -35.24 2.69 -21.16
C GLU A 170 -34.15 2.71 -20.07
N LEU A 171 -33.08 1.92 -20.24
CA LEU A 171 -32.02 1.79 -19.24
C LEU A 171 -31.08 2.98 -19.19
N ILE A 172 -30.86 3.68 -20.32
CA ILE A 172 -30.08 4.92 -20.38
C ILE A 172 -30.72 6.03 -19.54
N ASN A 173 -32.06 6.06 -19.48
CA ASN A 173 -32.81 7.02 -18.68
C ASN A 173 -32.77 6.74 -17.17
N SER A 174 -32.17 5.63 -16.74
CA SER A 174 -31.97 5.32 -15.32
C SER A 174 -30.97 6.28 -14.68
N PRO A 175 -31.21 6.78 -13.45
CA PRO A 175 -30.20 7.55 -12.70
C PRO A 175 -28.97 6.72 -12.31
N LEU A 176 -29.03 5.40 -12.51
CA LEU A 176 -27.93 4.48 -12.27
C LEU A 176 -27.15 4.15 -13.54
N PHE A 177 -27.51 4.71 -14.68
CA PHE A 177 -26.77 4.50 -15.92
C PHE A 177 -25.30 4.97 -15.79
N SER A 178 -24.37 4.15 -16.30
CA SER A 178 -22.93 4.46 -16.32
C SER A 178 -22.43 4.61 -17.76
N SER A 179 -22.65 3.58 -18.58
CA SER A 179 -22.17 3.56 -19.97
C SER A 179 -22.94 2.56 -20.81
N ILE A 180 -22.87 2.75 -22.13
CA ILE A 180 -23.43 1.87 -23.15
C ILE A 180 -22.33 1.49 -24.13
N SER A 181 -22.30 0.22 -24.52
CA SER A 181 -21.43 -0.32 -25.57
C SER A 181 -22.28 -1.03 -26.61
N HIS A 182 -22.10 -0.69 -27.89
CA HIS A 182 -22.77 -1.37 -28.99
C HIS A 182 -21.99 -2.63 -29.36
N LEU A 183 -22.58 -3.81 -29.21
CA LEU A 183 -21.91 -5.07 -29.51
C LEU A 183 -22.17 -5.54 -30.94
N ASN A 184 -23.41 -5.42 -31.41
CA ASN A 184 -23.83 -5.69 -32.77
C ASN A 184 -25.13 -4.93 -33.08
N GLU A 185 -25.65 -5.06 -34.30
CA GLU A 185 -26.78 -4.27 -34.83
C GLU A 185 -28.00 -4.17 -33.91
N ASN A 186 -28.29 -5.17 -33.07
CA ASN A 186 -29.46 -5.19 -32.19
C ASN A 186 -29.14 -5.57 -30.75
N VAL A 187 -27.87 -5.53 -30.34
CA VAL A 187 -27.45 -5.88 -28.97
C VAL A 187 -26.53 -4.81 -28.40
N PHE A 188 -26.99 -4.23 -27.30
CA PHE A 188 -26.33 -3.23 -26.51
C PHE A 188 -25.95 -3.83 -25.16
N GLU A 189 -24.76 -3.52 -24.69
CA GLU A 189 -24.33 -3.75 -23.32
C GLU A 189 -24.50 -2.46 -22.53
N ILE A 190 -25.33 -2.51 -21.48
CA ILE A 190 -25.54 -1.40 -20.56
C ILE A 190 -24.84 -1.71 -19.24
N GLU A 191 -23.93 -0.83 -18.85
CA GLU A 191 -23.37 -0.79 -17.50
C GLU A 191 -24.17 0.17 -16.62
N SER A 192 -24.53 -0.30 -15.42
CA SER A 192 -25.20 0.51 -14.41
C SER A 192 -24.49 0.42 -13.05
N PHE A 193 -24.58 1.50 -12.28
CA PHE A 193 -24.22 1.51 -10.87
C PHE A 193 -25.19 0.63 -10.06
N LYS A 194 -24.66 -0.05 -9.05
CA LYS A 194 -25.46 -0.82 -8.10
C LYS A 194 -26.25 0.12 -7.18
N LYS A 195 -27.56 -0.10 -7.05
CA LYS A 195 -28.44 0.67 -6.14
C LYS A 195 -28.03 0.55 -4.67
N LYS A 196 -27.53 -0.62 -4.27
CA LYS A 196 -27.03 -0.93 -2.92
C LYS A 196 -25.71 -1.66 -3.05
N ILE A 197 -24.72 -1.25 -2.26
CA ILE A 197 -23.38 -1.83 -2.27
C ILE A 197 -23.08 -2.31 -0.85
N PRO A 198 -23.07 -3.63 -0.60
CA PRO A 198 -22.68 -4.14 0.71
C PRO A 198 -21.19 -3.88 0.94
N LEU A 199 -20.86 -3.35 2.12
CA LEU A 199 -19.48 -3.15 2.59
C LEU A 199 -19.21 -4.18 3.71
N ASP A 200 -19.21 -5.44 3.31
CA ASP A 200 -19.17 -6.67 4.11
C ASP A 200 -17.80 -7.37 4.04
N LEU A 201 -16.77 -6.66 3.57
CA LEU A 201 -15.39 -7.17 3.54
C LEU A 201 -14.59 -6.63 4.73
N PRO A 202 -13.73 -7.45 5.35
CA PRO A 202 -12.89 -7.04 6.47
C PRO A 202 -11.67 -6.24 5.99
N ILE A 203 -11.89 -5.03 5.44
CA ILE A 203 -10.86 -4.16 4.85
C ILE A 203 -9.68 -3.88 5.79
N GLN A 204 -9.92 -3.90 7.09
CA GLN A 204 -8.91 -3.69 8.13
C GLN A 204 -7.78 -4.72 8.06
N ILE A 205 -8.06 -5.95 7.61
CA ILE A 205 -7.05 -7.00 7.46
C ILE A 205 -6.05 -6.61 6.39
N GLY A 206 -6.51 -6.26 5.19
CA GLY A 206 -5.63 -5.86 4.10
C GLY A 206 -4.86 -4.57 4.40
N LEU A 207 -5.49 -3.60 5.07
CA LEU A 207 -4.80 -2.39 5.54
C LEU A 207 -3.69 -2.73 6.55
N TRP A 208 -3.94 -3.67 7.45
CA TRP A 208 -2.93 -4.13 8.41
C TRP A 208 -1.75 -4.80 7.71
N VAL A 209 -2.01 -5.71 6.76
CA VAL A 209 -0.98 -6.38 5.95
C VAL A 209 -0.09 -5.36 5.24
N TYR A 210 -0.66 -4.33 4.60
CA TYR A 210 0.15 -3.29 3.96
C TYR A 210 0.97 -2.45 4.93
N ASN A 211 0.45 -2.15 6.12
CA ASN A 211 1.24 -1.46 7.14
C ASN A 211 2.40 -2.34 7.64
N MET A 212 2.18 -3.64 7.80
CA MET A 212 3.25 -4.57 8.20
C MET A 212 4.30 -4.73 7.09
N ALA A 213 3.89 -4.74 5.82
CA ALA A 213 4.83 -4.76 4.69
C ALA A 213 5.74 -3.53 4.70
N LYS A 214 5.18 -2.32 4.83
CA LYS A 214 5.94 -1.06 4.97
C LYS A 214 6.89 -1.11 6.16
N LEU A 215 6.42 -1.63 7.30
CA LEU A 215 7.26 -1.80 8.47
C LEU A 215 8.45 -2.71 8.16
N LYS A 216 8.24 -3.86 7.51
CA LYS A 216 9.34 -4.77 7.14
C LYS A 216 10.35 -4.13 6.20
N MET A 217 9.89 -3.33 5.23
CA MET A 217 10.77 -2.56 4.33
C MET A 217 11.64 -1.56 5.11
N LEU A 218 11.04 -0.83 6.05
CA LEU A 218 11.75 0.14 6.89
C LEU A 218 12.74 -0.54 7.85
N GLN A 219 12.34 -1.66 8.48
CA GLN A 219 13.21 -2.45 9.34
C GLN A 219 14.42 -2.99 8.55
N PHE A 220 14.20 -3.45 7.32
CA PHE A 220 15.30 -3.86 6.46
C PHE A 220 16.27 -2.70 6.16
N ALA A 221 15.75 -1.53 5.77
CA ALA A 221 16.59 -0.38 5.43
C ALA A 221 17.35 0.21 6.63
N TYR A 222 16.68 0.37 7.78
CA TYR A 222 17.19 1.17 8.90
C TYR A 222 17.61 0.37 10.12
N ASP A 223 17.01 -0.80 10.35
CA ASP A 223 17.34 -1.65 11.50
C ASP A 223 18.33 -2.75 11.12
N LEU A 224 18.42 -3.09 9.82
CA LEU A 224 19.38 -4.06 9.30
C LEU A 224 20.49 -3.37 8.50
N LEU A 225 20.25 -2.90 7.27
CA LEU A 225 21.31 -2.45 6.37
C LEU A 225 22.22 -1.39 7.01
N LYS A 226 21.63 -0.34 7.58
CA LYS A 226 22.38 0.73 8.24
C LYS A 226 23.24 0.29 9.44
N ASN A 227 22.89 -0.82 10.08
CA ASN A 227 23.62 -1.35 11.23
C ASN A 227 24.76 -2.29 10.83
N TYR A 228 24.73 -2.85 9.62
CA TYR A 228 25.70 -3.85 9.15
C TYR A 228 26.56 -3.40 7.97
N ILE A 229 26.11 -2.40 7.21
CA ILE A 229 26.81 -1.87 6.04
C ILE A 229 26.98 -0.36 6.25
N SER A 230 28.21 0.13 6.04
CA SER A 230 28.47 1.56 6.07
C SER A 230 27.62 2.26 5.01
N PRO A 231 26.98 3.40 5.29
CA PRO A 231 26.28 4.18 4.27
C PRO A 231 27.15 4.62 3.09
N ALA A 232 28.49 4.58 3.23
CA ALA A 232 29.41 4.84 2.13
C ALA A 232 29.57 3.65 1.15
N ASP A 233 29.17 2.45 1.59
CA ASP A 233 29.42 1.19 0.89
C ASP A 233 28.15 0.65 0.19
N TYR A 234 27.02 1.35 0.29
CA TYR A 234 25.81 1.00 -0.44
C TYR A 234 24.98 2.22 -0.86
N GLU A 235 24.24 2.05 -1.96
CA GLU A 235 23.21 2.98 -2.42
C GLU A 235 21.94 2.18 -2.74
N TYR A 236 20.80 2.68 -2.28
CA TYR A 236 19.48 2.11 -2.49
C TYR A 236 18.90 2.62 -3.81
N CYS A 237 18.99 1.81 -4.86
CA CYS A 237 18.64 2.24 -6.21
C CYS A 237 17.12 2.20 -6.47
N GLU A 238 16.48 1.11 -6.07
CA GLU A 238 15.05 0.89 -6.35
C GLU A 238 14.44 -0.06 -5.32
N MET A 239 13.17 0.18 -5.01
CA MET A 239 12.36 -0.70 -4.17
C MET A 239 11.02 -0.95 -4.87
N ASP A 240 10.69 -2.22 -5.09
CA ASP A 240 9.33 -2.60 -5.48
C ASP A 240 8.79 -3.62 -4.47
N THR A 241 7.93 -3.14 -3.58
CA THR A 241 7.16 -3.92 -2.61
C THR A 241 8.02 -4.80 -1.69
N ASP A 242 8.36 -6.02 -2.12
CA ASP A 242 9.17 -7.00 -1.40
C ASP A 242 10.57 -7.21 -2.01
N SER A 243 10.96 -6.37 -2.97
CA SER A 243 12.28 -6.36 -3.60
C SER A 243 13.09 -5.10 -3.28
N ALA A 244 14.39 -5.29 -3.14
CA ALA A 244 15.38 -4.27 -2.80
C ALA A 244 16.55 -4.35 -3.79
N TYR A 245 16.76 -3.29 -4.56
CA TYR A 245 17.89 -3.19 -5.49
C TYR A 245 18.93 -2.24 -4.89
N LEU A 246 20.10 -2.80 -4.56
CA LEU A 246 21.19 -2.10 -3.90
C LEU A 246 22.43 -2.13 -4.81
N ALA A 247 23.07 -0.98 -4.99
CA ALA A 247 24.44 -0.92 -5.46
C ALA A 247 25.35 -1.07 -4.24
N LEU A 248 26.28 -2.02 -4.29
CA LEU A 248 27.29 -2.21 -3.25
C LEU A 248 28.65 -1.78 -3.79
N SER A 249 29.44 -1.10 -2.97
CA SER A 249 30.82 -0.82 -3.32
C SER A 249 31.60 -2.15 -3.40
N GLY A 250 32.23 -2.42 -4.54
CA GLY A 250 33.20 -3.52 -4.64
C GLY A 250 34.49 -3.13 -3.93
N GLY A 251 34.99 -4.00 -3.05
CA GLY A 251 36.33 -3.83 -2.50
C GLY A 251 37.39 -3.97 -3.59
N ASN A 252 38.34 -3.04 -3.62
CA ASN A 252 39.68 -3.33 -4.15
C ASN A 252 40.47 -4.12 -3.10
#